data_AF-W0Z6G8-F1
#
_entry.id   AF-W0Z6G8-F1
#
_cell.length_a   1.000
_cell.length_b   1.000
_cell.length_c   1.000
_cell.angle_alpha   90.00
_cell.angle_beta   90.00
_cell.angle_gamma   90.00
#
_symmetry.space_group_name_H-M   'P 1'
#
loop_
_entity.id
_entity.type
_entity.pdbx_description
1 polymer ?
#
loop_
_entity_poly.entity_id
_entity_poly.type
_entity_poly.pdbx_seq_one_letter_code
_entity_poly.pdbx_strand_id
1 'polypeptide(L)'
;MPVSSLVNLVADADNAVRKAVAGNVSMPPELLMRLAVDDVADVVAAVAANASATGPVLTKIVNDQLARRAGRPARPAYSTERDTFPLEPLISAGGNSNTPDEALTVLVNSVAGVFARSSSPRDERRLAEEARVWAAVARNEKASPDVLEAVARSAHRELWMKGDPDRVPRDLEGSRERILTDIVDNSGSRVGTLEFLSDGEWVARRTTTRSERDDGHTTTWTIWDGSATAAAKADMARKVRREISRRSWQREDSQADRIGFATNPDAAPEILDELANDPADAVRRAVAENRSTPPAAFARLAADAERLVRIAAAGSSHPDSAIREHERSGYTREPREVAYRDGFESLAQDVDPEVRTAVASNAGAFWVALSEPARSRMAFDEHPSVRAAVLTSISELDHVFGGLEISAAALQHMIQTGGPETWRTLAARYGELPIAILEQLASAGDIETTLLVAKDYYTKGDLLVRLARSTDRDVVEAVAARPRFGEQRDLNDAVGNALVRNPHAPEIFLRQVAYGGTKDEDMIKLAISHPNFPESMLIGLAKGTDQRWIMAAAASRNPQALAAVAANDQASAEALAYVATYGGHEAREALLLNKNTPPELLLRLIEQNSRG
;
A
#
# COMPACT_ATOMS: atom_id res chain seq x y z
N MET A 1 45.75 -8.66 -44.83
CA MET A 1 46.29 -7.99 -46.04
C MET A 1 47.70 -7.51 -45.76
N PRO A 2 48.58 -7.42 -46.77
CA PRO A 2 49.88 -6.77 -46.63
C PRO A 2 49.72 -5.30 -46.20
N VAL A 3 50.64 -4.78 -45.38
CA VAL A 3 50.62 -3.38 -44.93
C VAL A 3 50.64 -2.39 -46.10
N SER A 4 51.31 -2.75 -47.20
CA SER A 4 51.35 -1.97 -48.44
C SER A 4 49.97 -1.79 -49.10
N SER A 5 49.10 -2.80 -49.05
CA SER A 5 47.72 -2.69 -49.54
C SER A 5 46.86 -1.81 -48.64
N LEU A 6 47.09 -1.86 -47.31
CA LEU A 6 46.39 -0.99 -46.35
C LEU A 6 46.76 0.48 -46.52
N VAL A 7 48.02 0.79 -46.85
CA VAL A 7 48.45 2.17 -47.15
C VAL A 7 47.68 2.78 -48.31
N ASN A 8 47.38 1.98 -49.35
CA ASN A 8 46.61 2.46 -50.50
C ASN A 8 45.14 2.70 -50.12
N LEU A 9 44.55 1.80 -49.34
CA LEU A 9 43.15 1.93 -48.89
C LEU A 9 42.95 3.09 -47.89
N VAL A 10 43.97 3.46 -47.12
CA VAL A 10 43.98 4.65 -46.26
C VAL A 10 43.92 5.95 -47.07
N ALA A 11 44.41 5.94 -48.31
CA ALA A 11 44.41 7.10 -49.20
C ALA A 11 43.34 6.99 -50.32
N ASP A 12 42.38 6.08 -50.18
CA ASP A 12 41.34 5.87 -51.18
C ASP A 12 40.49 7.13 -51.36
N ALA A 13 40.04 7.39 -52.60
CA ALA A 13 39.18 8.53 -52.88
C ALA A 13 37.80 8.39 -52.23
N ASP A 14 37.32 7.15 -52.05
CA ASP A 14 36.05 6.86 -51.42
C ASP A 14 36.15 6.92 -49.88
N ASN A 15 35.39 7.82 -49.27
CA ASN A 15 35.35 7.98 -47.82
C ASN A 15 34.75 6.75 -47.10
N ALA A 16 33.90 5.97 -47.77
CA ALA A 16 33.34 4.75 -47.19
C ALA A 16 34.41 3.68 -47.04
N VAL A 17 35.33 3.59 -48.00
CA VAL A 17 36.51 2.71 -47.94
C VAL A 17 37.42 3.15 -46.81
N ARG A 18 37.74 4.45 -46.71
CA ARG A 18 38.58 4.97 -45.62
C ARG A 18 37.95 4.74 -44.24
N LYS A 19 36.63 4.94 -44.09
CA LYS A 19 35.87 4.67 -42.86
C LYS A 19 35.89 3.18 -42.48
N ALA A 20 35.69 2.29 -43.44
CA ALA A 20 35.73 0.84 -43.21
C ALA A 20 37.12 0.38 -42.76
N VAL A 21 38.18 0.93 -43.37
CA VAL A 21 39.56 0.66 -42.97
C VAL A 21 39.83 1.24 -41.58
N ALA A 22 39.41 2.47 -41.29
CA ALA A 22 39.54 3.11 -39.99
C ALA A 22 38.90 2.32 -38.84
N GLY A 23 37.77 1.65 -39.09
CA GLY A 23 37.07 0.83 -38.09
C GLY A 23 37.67 -0.56 -37.86
N ASN A 24 38.69 -0.98 -38.61
CA ASN A 24 39.28 -2.30 -38.46
C ASN A 24 40.20 -2.37 -37.23
N VAL A 25 39.86 -3.22 -36.26
CA VAL A 25 40.55 -3.37 -34.98
C VAL A 25 42.03 -3.74 -35.15
N SER A 26 42.42 -4.41 -36.23
CA SER A 26 43.83 -4.76 -36.49
C SER A 26 44.63 -3.65 -37.19
N MET A 27 44.09 -2.43 -37.30
CA MET A 27 44.80 -1.33 -37.95
C MET A 27 46.04 -0.89 -37.18
N PRO A 28 47.20 -0.79 -37.85
CA PRO A 28 48.41 -0.24 -37.24
C PRO A 28 48.19 1.22 -36.79
N PRO A 29 48.65 1.60 -35.58
CA PRO A 29 48.53 2.96 -35.06
C PRO A 29 49.09 4.04 -35.98
N GLU A 30 50.14 3.74 -36.75
CA GLU A 30 50.76 4.68 -37.70
C GLU A 30 49.81 5.03 -38.85
N LEU A 31 49.00 4.07 -39.30
CA LEU A 31 48.00 4.29 -40.35
C LEU A 31 46.75 4.98 -39.79
N LEU A 32 46.37 4.68 -38.55
CA LEU A 32 45.33 5.44 -37.85
C LEU A 32 45.74 6.91 -37.64
N MET A 33 47.01 7.17 -37.32
CA MET A 33 47.56 8.54 -37.21
C MET A 33 47.44 9.31 -38.54
N ARG A 34 47.56 8.63 -39.67
CA ARG A 34 47.35 9.25 -41.00
C ARG A 34 45.88 9.57 -41.26
N LEU A 35 44.97 8.69 -40.87
CA LEU A 35 43.52 8.91 -40.99
C LEU A 35 42.96 9.90 -39.94
N ALA A 36 43.69 10.17 -38.86
CA ALA A 36 43.28 11.11 -37.82
C ALA A 36 43.10 12.55 -38.34
N VAL A 37 43.76 12.91 -39.44
CA VAL A 37 43.67 14.24 -40.07
C VAL A 37 42.72 14.28 -41.27
N ASP A 38 41.96 13.21 -41.52
CA ASP A 38 41.03 13.13 -42.65
C ASP A 38 40.06 14.33 -42.68
N ASP A 39 39.65 14.71 -43.88
CA ASP A 39 38.71 15.80 -44.11
C ASP A 39 37.28 15.41 -43.74
N VAL A 40 36.97 14.11 -43.79
CA VAL A 40 35.64 13.57 -43.48
C VAL A 40 35.53 13.20 -42.00
N ALA A 41 34.64 13.88 -41.27
CA ALA A 41 34.44 13.66 -39.84
C ALA A 41 34.07 12.20 -39.50
N ASP A 42 33.27 11.53 -40.33
CA ASP A 42 32.90 10.13 -40.17
C ASP A 42 34.10 9.17 -40.17
N VAL A 43 35.13 9.47 -40.98
CA VAL A 43 36.36 8.68 -41.02
C VAL A 43 37.14 8.90 -39.73
N VAL A 44 37.29 10.16 -39.30
CA VAL A 44 37.99 10.50 -38.04
C VAL A 44 37.26 9.91 -36.83
N ALA A 45 35.92 9.90 -36.83
CA ALA A 45 35.12 9.25 -35.79
C ALA A 45 35.36 7.74 -35.75
N ALA A 46 35.45 7.08 -36.90
CA ALA A 46 35.81 5.66 -36.97
C ALA A 46 37.23 5.38 -36.46
N VAL A 47 38.20 6.27 -36.74
CA VAL A 47 39.54 6.19 -36.15
C VAL A 47 39.47 6.33 -34.64
N ALA A 48 38.75 7.33 -34.14
CA ALA A 48 38.64 7.60 -32.71
C ALA A 48 37.89 6.49 -31.95
N ALA A 49 36.93 5.81 -32.57
CA ALA A 49 36.23 4.66 -31.99
C ALA A 49 37.04 3.35 -32.05
N ASN A 50 38.17 3.32 -32.75
CA ASN A 50 38.96 2.11 -32.93
C ASN A 50 39.71 1.75 -31.63
N ALA A 51 39.58 0.49 -31.18
CA ALA A 51 40.26 -0.03 -29.99
C ALA A 51 41.81 -0.01 -30.08
N SER A 52 42.37 0.04 -31.29
CA SER A 52 43.82 0.16 -31.54
C SER A 52 44.30 1.60 -31.69
N ALA A 53 43.41 2.60 -31.60
CA ALA A 53 43.82 3.99 -31.54
C ALA A 53 44.61 4.25 -30.25
N THR A 54 45.84 4.72 -30.39
CA THR A 54 46.73 5.00 -29.26
C THR A 54 46.47 6.41 -28.71
N GLY A 55 46.92 6.65 -27.47
CA GLY A 55 46.79 7.96 -26.83
C GLY A 55 47.25 9.14 -27.71
N PRO A 56 48.42 9.10 -28.37
CA PRO A 56 48.86 10.15 -29.28
C PRO A 56 47.92 10.39 -30.47
N VAL A 57 47.32 9.35 -31.04
CA VAL A 57 46.34 9.46 -32.14
C VAL A 57 45.10 10.18 -31.63
N LEU A 58 44.57 9.78 -30.47
CA LEU A 58 43.36 10.35 -29.88
C LEU A 58 43.56 11.80 -29.44
N THR A 59 44.69 12.11 -28.80
CA THR A 59 45.07 13.50 -28.46
C THR A 59 45.16 14.38 -29.69
N LYS A 60 45.72 13.86 -30.80
CA LYS A 60 45.77 14.59 -32.07
C LYS A 60 44.37 14.87 -32.62
N ILE A 61 43.48 13.88 -32.62
CA ILE A 61 42.08 14.04 -33.05
C ILE A 61 41.39 15.12 -32.23
N VAL A 62 41.48 15.05 -30.89
CA VAL A 62 40.84 16.03 -30.00
C VAL A 62 41.31 17.46 -30.33
N ASN A 63 42.63 17.67 -30.39
CA ASN A 63 43.19 18.99 -30.63
C ASN A 63 42.87 19.52 -32.04
N ASP A 64 43.04 18.71 -33.07
CA ASP A 64 42.81 19.12 -34.47
C ASP A 64 41.32 19.43 -34.71
N GLN A 65 40.41 18.63 -34.17
CA GLN A 65 38.98 18.85 -34.31
C GLN A 65 38.52 20.10 -33.55
N LEU A 66 39.02 20.34 -32.33
CA LEU A 66 38.73 21.57 -31.59
C LEU A 66 39.34 22.82 -32.27
N ALA A 67 40.52 22.73 -32.86
CA ALA A 67 41.12 23.80 -33.65
C ALA A 67 40.29 24.11 -34.92
N ARG A 68 39.87 23.08 -35.65
CA ARG A 68 38.96 23.22 -36.81
C ARG A 68 37.65 23.89 -36.40
N ARG A 69 37.11 23.52 -35.23
CA ARG A 69 35.90 24.12 -34.67
C ARG A 69 36.10 25.61 -34.33
N ALA A 70 37.22 25.98 -33.71
CA ALA A 70 37.53 27.36 -33.33
C ALA A 70 37.82 28.27 -34.54
N GLY A 71 38.42 27.73 -35.60
CA GLY A 71 38.77 28.45 -36.83
C GLY A 71 37.60 28.68 -37.80
N ARG A 72 36.38 28.24 -37.47
CA ARG A 72 35.20 28.46 -38.33
C ARG A 72 34.83 29.96 -38.38
N PRO A 73 34.63 30.53 -39.58
CA PRO A 73 34.23 31.93 -39.72
C PRO A 73 32.85 32.17 -39.11
N ALA A 74 32.65 33.34 -38.48
CA ALA A 74 31.35 33.75 -37.97
C ALA A 74 30.33 33.85 -39.12
N ARG A 75 29.14 33.28 -38.92
CA ARG A 75 28.11 33.16 -39.95
C ARG A 75 27.55 34.54 -40.37
N PRO A 76 27.29 34.78 -41.67
CA PRO A 76 26.50 35.93 -42.11
C PRO A 76 25.05 35.83 -41.61
N ALA A 77 24.46 36.97 -41.25
CA ALA A 77 23.16 37.06 -40.55
C ALA A 77 21.93 36.45 -41.29
N TYR A 78 22.06 36.02 -42.55
CA TYR A 78 20.95 35.65 -43.45
C TYR A 78 20.92 34.18 -43.89
N SER A 79 21.79 33.31 -43.37
CA SER A 79 21.84 31.91 -43.80
C SER A 79 20.89 31.01 -42.98
N THR A 80 20.18 30.08 -43.65
CA THR A 80 19.11 29.23 -43.09
C THR A 80 19.47 27.76 -42.84
N GLU A 81 20.64 27.29 -43.30
CA GLU A 81 21.12 25.92 -43.07
C GLU A 81 21.45 25.63 -41.58
N ARG A 82 21.32 24.39 -41.12
CA ARG A 82 21.76 23.99 -39.76
C ARG A 82 23.28 23.87 -39.74
N ASP A 83 23.95 24.84 -39.13
CA ASP A 83 25.41 24.85 -38.98
C ASP A 83 25.83 24.11 -37.70
N THR A 84 25.78 22.77 -37.73
CA THR A 84 26.28 21.94 -36.63
C THR A 84 27.65 21.39 -37.01
N PHE A 85 28.68 21.80 -36.27
CA PHE A 85 29.99 21.16 -36.32
C PHE A 85 29.83 19.67 -35.95
N PRO A 86 30.41 18.72 -36.71
CA PRO A 86 30.26 17.30 -36.42
C PRO A 86 31.03 16.95 -35.13
N LEU A 87 30.30 16.56 -34.09
CA LEU A 87 30.87 16.23 -32.77
C LEU A 87 31.28 14.76 -32.67
N GLU A 88 30.87 13.93 -33.63
CA GLU A 88 31.08 12.48 -33.66
C GLU A 88 32.56 12.07 -33.43
N PRO A 89 33.58 12.77 -33.99
CA PRO A 89 34.98 12.49 -33.66
C PRO A 89 35.33 12.72 -32.19
N LEU A 90 34.83 13.82 -31.61
CA LEU A 90 35.09 14.19 -30.21
C LEU A 90 34.35 13.26 -29.24
N ILE A 91 33.11 12.88 -29.57
CA ILE A 91 32.31 11.91 -28.83
C ILE A 91 33.00 10.54 -28.86
N SER A 92 33.46 10.09 -30.04
CA SER A 92 34.14 8.81 -30.18
C SER A 92 35.48 8.78 -29.43
N ALA A 93 36.24 9.87 -29.49
CA ALA A 93 37.46 10.01 -28.69
C ALA A 93 37.17 10.03 -27.19
N GLY A 94 36.15 10.75 -26.74
CA GLY A 94 35.76 10.80 -25.33
C GLY A 94 35.41 9.43 -24.75
N GLY A 95 34.76 8.57 -25.54
CA GLY A 95 34.36 7.22 -25.11
C GLY A 95 35.43 6.13 -25.30
N ASN A 96 36.56 6.43 -25.94
CA ASN A 96 37.62 5.44 -26.14
C ASN A 96 38.48 5.28 -24.89
N SER A 97 38.56 4.06 -24.35
CA SER A 97 39.32 3.74 -23.14
C SER A 97 40.83 4.02 -23.25
N ASN A 98 41.39 4.21 -24.45
CA ASN A 98 42.80 4.58 -24.64
C ASN A 98 43.04 6.10 -24.66
N THR A 99 42.00 6.92 -24.55
CA THR A 99 42.13 8.38 -24.55
C THR A 99 42.80 8.85 -23.25
N PRO A 100 43.92 9.59 -23.32
CA PRO A 100 44.60 10.09 -22.12
C PRO A 100 43.75 11.12 -21.38
N ASP A 101 43.88 11.15 -20.05
CA ASP A 101 43.15 12.08 -19.18
C ASP A 101 43.36 13.55 -19.54
N GLU A 102 44.53 13.92 -20.06
CA GLU A 102 44.80 15.28 -20.55
C GLU A 102 43.87 15.65 -21.70
N ALA A 103 43.67 14.71 -22.64
CA ALA A 103 42.77 14.90 -23.78
C ALA A 103 41.29 14.87 -23.33
N LEU A 104 40.92 14.00 -22.39
CA LEU A 104 39.58 13.99 -21.80
C LEU A 104 39.28 15.32 -21.09
N THR A 105 40.23 15.85 -20.32
CA THR A 105 40.10 17.15 -19.65
C THR A 105 39.89 18.29 -20.65
N VAL A 106 40.61 18.27 -21.77
CA VAL A 106 40.41 19.23 -22.87
C VAL A 106 39.00 19.11 -23.44
N LEU A 107 38.48 17.89 -23.66
CA LEU A 107 37.09 17.67 -24.10
C LEU A 107 36.08 18.25 -23.11
N VAL A 108 36.23 17.94 -21.82
CA VAL A 108 35.34 18.44 -20.75
C VAL A 108 35.30 19.96 -20.72
N ASN A 109 36.47 20.60 -20.75
CA ASN A 109 36.60 22.07 -20.74
C ASN A 109 36.07 22.72 -22.01
N SER A 110 36.21 22.06 -23.17
CA SER A 110 35.69 22.57 -24.44
C SER A 110 34.17 22.74 -24.39
N VAL A 111 33.45 21.77 -23.82
CA VAL A 111 32.00 21.81 -23.63
C VAL A 111 31.64 22.86 -22.59
N ALA A 112 32.31 22.88 -21.43
CA ALA A 112 32.05 23.86 -20.37
C ALA A 112 32.17 25.31 -20.89
N GLY A 113 33.18 25.58 -21.74
CA GLY A 113 33.34 26.89 -22.38
C GLY A 113 32.23 27.25 -23.37
N VAL A 114 31.54 26.27 -23.98
CA VAL A 114 30.36 26.51 -24.81
C VAL A 114 29.17 26.92 -23.94
N PHE A 115 28.93 26.20 -22.83
CA PHE A 115 27.90 26.54 -21.86
C PHE A 115 28.10 27.94 -21.26
N ALA A 116 29.31 28.27 -20.82
CA ALA A 116 29.63 29.57 -20.22
C ALA A 116 29.42 30.77 -21.17
N ARG A 117 29.51 30.55 -22.49
CA ARG A 117 29.27 31.58 -23.53
C ARG A 117 27.83 31.62 -24.02
N SER A 118 27.01 30.64 -23.65
CA SER A 118 25.61 30.57 -24.04
C SER A 118 24.78 31.40 -23.08
N SER A 119 24.12 32.45 -23.59
CA SER A 119 23.21 33.31 -22.81
C SER A 119 21.76 33.23 -23.29
N SER A 120 21.47 32.39 -24.28
CA SER A 120 20.20 32.37 -25.02
C SER A 120 19.47 31.03 -24.89
N PRO A 121 18.16 31.03 -24.56
CA PRO A 121 17.30 29.84 -24.64
C PRO A 121 17.17 29.25 -26.05
N ARG A 122 17.64 29.93 -27.12
CA ARG A 122 17.54 29.38 -28.49
C ARG A 122 18.65 28.37 -28.84
N ASP A 123 19.67 28.20 -27.99
CA ASP A 123 20.82 27.32 -28.22
C ASP A 123 20.64 25.90 -27.62
N GLU A 124 19.46 25.56 -27.10
CA GLU A 124 19.20 24.36 -26.29
C GLU A 124 19.54 23.03 -26.98
N ARG A 125 19.07 22.82 -28.22
CA ARG A 125 19.39 21.60 -28.98
C ARG A 125 20.89 21.49 -29.24
N ARG A 126 21.55 22.62 -29.49
CA ARG A 126 22.99 22.67 -29.66
C ARG A 126 23.68 22.29 -28.35
N LEU A 127 23.27 22.86 -27.22
CA LEU A 127 23.83 22.51 -25.90
C LEU A 127 23.61 21.04 -25.54
N ALA A 128 22.46 20.46 -25.88
CA ALA A 128 22.20 19.03 -25.70
C ALA A 128 23.10 18.16 -26.60
N GLU A 129 23.36 18.58 -27.84
CA GLU A 129 24.34 17.93 -28.72
C GLU A 129 25.77 18.02 -28.14
N GLU A 130 26.16 19.16 -27.59
CA GLU A 130 27.47 19.33 -26.92
C GLU A 130 27.60 18.43 -25.67
N ALA A 131 26.50 18.27 -24.92
CA ALA A 131 26.47 17.40 -23.75
C ALA A 131 26.71 15.91 -24.09
N ARG A 132 26.54 15.49 -25.35
CA ARG A 132 26.92 14.13 -25.80
C ARG A 132 28.41 13.85 -25.63
N VAL A 133 29.27 14.88 -25.69
CA VAL A 133 30.71 14.74 -25.41
C VAL A 133 30.95 14.43 -23.95
N TRP A 134 30.31 15.15 -23.01
CA TRP A 134 30.35 14.80 -21.59
C TRP A 134 29.81 13.39 -21.32
N ALA A 135 28.73 12.98 -21.99
CA ALA A 135 28.20 11.62 -21.87
C ALA A 135 29.21 10.56 -22.34
N ALA A 136 29.96 10.84 -23.40
CA ALA A 136 31.01 9.92 -23.85
C ALA A 136 32.16 9.82 -22.84
N VAL A 137 32.62 10.94 -22.29
CA VAL A 137 33.65 10.95 -21.24
C VAL A 137 33.18 10.22 -19.98
N ALA A 138 31.91 10.42 -19.58
CA ALA A 138 31.31 9.73 -18.43
C ALA A 138 31.30 8.20 -18.56
N ARG A 139 31.15 7.66 -19.78
CA ARG A 139 31.20 6.21 -20.06
C ARG A 139 32.61 5.66 -20.27
N ASN A 140 33.64 6.50 -20.24
CA ASN A 140 35.00 6.03 -20.47
C ASN A 140 35.49 5.22 -19.25
N GLU A 141 35.71 3.93 -19.45
CA GLU A 141 36.06 2.98 -18.38
C GLU A 141 37.40 3.28 -17.69
N LYS A 142 38.30 4.04 -18.35
CA LYS A 142 39.64 4.35 -17.85
C LYS A 142 39.82 5.83 -17.48
N ALA A 143 38.78 6.65 -17.56
CA ALA A 143 38.86 8.04 -17.10
C ALA A 143 39.20 8.10 -15.61
N SER A 144 40.12 8.99 -15.23
CA SER A 144 40.46 9.16 -13.81
C SER A 144 39.30 9.75 -12.99
N PRO A 145 39.32 9.54 -11.65
CA PRO A 145 38.33 10.10 -10.75
C PRO A 145 38.18 11.63 -10.87
N ASP A 146 39.27 12.35 -11.13
CA ASP A 146 39.28 13.81 -11.26
C ASP A 146 38.55 14.28 -12.52
N VAL A 147 38.74 13.57 -13.65
CA VAL A 147 38.01 13.83 -14.89
C VAL A 147 36.52 13.59 -14.70
N LEU A 148 36.15 12.46 -14.09
CA LEU A 148 34.75 12.11 -13.83
C LEU A 148 34.09 13.11 -12.86
N GLU A 149 34.80 13.56 -11.82
CA GLU A 149 34.31 14.61 -10.92
C GLU A 149 34.10 15.94 -11.63
N ALA A 150 35.01 16.33 -12.54
CA ALA A 150 34.87 17.55 -13.33
C ALA A 150 33.63 17.49 -14.23
N VAL A 151 33.34 16.33 -14.87
CA VAL A 151 32.10 16.13 -15.64
C VAL A 151 30.89 16.20 -14.71
N ALA A 152 30.91 15.51 -13.56
CA ALA A 152 29.79 15.49 -12.62
C ALA A 152 29.40 16.90 -12.18
N ARG A 153 30.39 17.70 -11.74
CA ARG A 153 30.16 19.08 -11.28
C ARG A 153 29.69 20.00 -12.40
N SER A 154 30.25 19.84 -13.60
CA SER A 154 29.88 20.67 -14.76
C SER A 154 28.48 20.32 -15.26
N ALA A 155 28.17 19.04 -15.46
CA ALA A 155 26.83 18.59 -15.85
C ALA A 155 25.78 18.96 -14.80
N HIS A 156 26.10 18.79 -13.50
CA HIS A 156 25.19 19.15 -12.42
C HIS A 156 24.89 20.67 -12.41
N ARG A 157 25.88 21.52 -12.69
CA ARG A 157 25.73 22.99 -12.67
C ARG A 157 25.08 23.55 -13.94
N GLU A 158 25.52 23.09 -15.11
CA GLU A 158 25.20 23.74 -16.40
C GLU A 158 23.94 23.17 -17.07
N LEU A 159 23.57 21.90 -16.80
CA LEU A 159 22.44 21.24 -17.45
C LEU A 159 21.14 21.35 -16.63
N TRP A 160 21.09 22.22 -15.62
CA TRP A 160 19.91 22.44 -14.81
C TRP A 160 19.43 23.89 -14.88
N MET A 161 18.23 24.09 -15.40
CA MET A 161 17.57 25.38 -15.42
C MET A 161 16.56 25.44 -14.27
N LYS A 162 16.81 26.30 -13.27
CA LYS A 162 15.81 26.61 -12.24
C LYS A 162 14.74 27.51 -12.86
N GLY A 163 13.54 26.99 -13.14
CA GLY A 163 12.46 27.79 -13.73
C GLY A 163 11.18 27.04 -14.07
N ASP A 164 10.27 27.77 -14.72
CA ASP A 164 8.93 27.35 -15.16
C ASP A 164 8.97 26.03 -16.00
N PRO A 165 8.19 24.97 -15.65
CA PRO A 165 8.07 23.72 -16.43
C PRO A 165 7.95 23.90 -17.93
N ASP A 166 7.19 24.92 -18.34
CA ASP A 166 6.87 25.19 -19.74
C ASP A 166 8.04 25.81 -20.48
N ARG A 167 9.06 26.28 -19.74
CA ARG A 167 10.28 26.90 -20.26
C ARG A 167 11.53 26.04 -20.12
N VAL A 168 11.48 24.93 -19.35
CA VAL A 168 12.63 24.03 -19.24
C VAL A 168 12.53 22.93 -20.32
N PRO A 169 13.54 22.70 -21.18
CA PRO A 169 13.44 21.75 -22.30
C PRO A 169 13.80 20.30 -21.94
N ARG A 170 13.08 19.32 -22.53
CA ARG A 170 13.24 17.87 -22.26
C ARG A 170 14.64 17.31 -22.55
N ASP A 171 15.32 17.83 -23.58
CA ASP A 171 16.57 17.24 -24.09
C ASP A 171 17.77 17.49 -23.15
N LEU A 172 17.78 18.61 -22.42
CA LEU A 172 18.85 18.96 -21.49
C LEU A 172 18.73 18.23 -20.14
N GLU A 173 17.52 18.15 -19.59
CA GLU A 173 17.24 17.37 -18.37
C GLU A 173 17.56 15.88 -18.58
N GLY A 174 17.10 15.32 -19.70
CA GLY A 174 17.41 13.92 -20.05
C GLY A 174 18.91 13.68 -20.28
N SER A 175 19.63 14.68 -20.82
CA SER A 175 21.09 14.60 -20.96
C SER A 175 21.80 14.65 -19.60
N ARG A 176 21.35 15.53 -18.69
CA ARG A 176 21.88 15.63 -17.32
C ARG A 176 21.72 14.31 -16.59
N GLU A 177 20.51 13.75 -16.59
CA GLU A 177 20.21 12.49 -15.90
C GLU A 177 21.07 11.36 -16.48
N ARG A 178 21.18 11.26 -17.81
CA ARG A 178 22.01 10.24 -18.46
C ARG A 178 23.49 10.36 -18.05
N ILE A 179 24.07 11.56 -18.15
CA ILE A 179 25.49 11.78 -17.84
C ILE A 179 25.79 11.45 -16.38
N LEU A 180 24.97 11.95 -15.45
CA LEU A 180 25.20 11.71 -14.03
C LEU A 180 24.96 10.24 -13.67
N THR A 181 24.03 9.55 -14.34
CA THR A 181 23.85 8.09 -14.21
C THR A 181 25.06 7.33 -14.72
N ASP A 182 25.60 7.70 -15.90
CA ASP A 182 26.82 7.10 -16.46
C ASP A 182 28.01 7.25 -15.48
N ILE A 183 28.13 8.41 -14.80
CA ILE A 183 29.16 8.63 -13.77
C ILE A 183 28.94 7.75 -12.54
N VAL A 184 27.70 7.58 -12.09
CA VAL A 184 27.37 6.69 -10.97
C VAL A 184 27.77 5.25 -11.29
N ASP A 185 27.49 4.79 -12.52
CA ASP A 185 27.78 3.42 -12.95
C ASP A 185 29.27 3.21 -13.32
N ASN A 186 30.04 4.28 -13.55
CA ASN A 186 31.46 4.19 -13.90
C ASN A 186 32.32 3.75 -12.70
N SER A 187 33.07 2.66 -12.84
CA SER A 187 33.94 2.10 -11.81
C SER A 187 35.08 3.04 -11.38
N GLY A 188 35.47 3.99 -12.23
CA GLY A 188 36.48 5.00 -11.93
C GLY A 188 36.01 6.12 -10.99
N SER A 189 34.70 6.26 -10.75
CA SER A 189 34.19 7.31 -9.84
C SER A 189 34.63 7.07 -8.38
N ARG A 190 35.10 8.12 -7.69
CA ARG A 190 35.44 8.01 -6.26
C ARG A 190 34.20 8.19 -5.39
N VAL A 191 34.24 7.65 -4.17
CA VAL A 191 33.15 7.79 -3.18
C VAL A 191 32.73 9.25 -2.99
N GLY A 192 33.68 10.19 -2.88
CA GLY A 192 33.36 11.62 -2.73
C GLY A 192 32.57 12.24 -3.90
N THR A 193 32.72 11.71 -5.13
CA THR A 193 31.90 12.13 -6.27
C THR A 193 30.48 11.57 -6.16
N LEU A 194 30.33 10.33 -5.69
CA LEU A 194 29.03 9.72 -5.45
C LEU A 194 28.30 10.38 -4.27
N GLU A 195 29.01 10.74 -3.20
CA GLU A 195 28.46 11.51 -2.08
C GLU A 195 27.87 12.84 -2.55
N PHE A 196 28.54 13.53 -3.48
CA PHE A 196 28.03 14.75 -4.11
C PHE A 196 26.72 14.52 -4.89
N LEU A 197 26.48 13.31 -5.42
CA LEU A 197 25.28 12.95 -6.19
C LEU A 197 24.21 12.23 -5.34
N SER A 198 24.45 12.04 -4.04
CA SER A 198 23.69 11.14 -3.17
C SER A 198 22.28 11.63 -2.80
N ASP A 199 21.98 12.91 -3.02
CA ASP A 199 20.66 13.49 -2.79
C ASP A 199 19.65 13.10 -3.89
N GLY A 200 20.12 12.68 -5.06
CA GLY A 200 19.28 12.38 -6.22
C GLY A 200 18.55 13.59 -6.79
N GLU A 201 18.83 14.82 -6.32
CA GLU A 201 18.14 16.07 -6.67
C GLU A 201 18.31 16.47 -8.15
N TRP A 202 19.05 15.65 -8.89
CA TRP A 202 19.34 15.84 -10.29
C TRP A 202 18.40 15.13 -11.26
N VAL A 203 17.37 14.45 -10.75
CA VAL A 203 16.32 13.79 -11.53
C VAL A 203 15.02 14.60 -11.54
N ALA A 204 14.33 14.58 -12.69
CA ALA A 204 13.10 15.33 -12.94
C ALA A 204 12.13 14.50 -13.80
N ARG A 205 10.83 14.51 -13.49
CA ARG A 205 9.79 13.78 -14.25
C ARG A 205 8.64 14.70 -14.67
N ARG A 206 8.10 14.45 -15.86
CA ARG A 206 6.94 15.17 -16.41
C ARG A 206 5.92 14.20 -16.97
N THR A 207 4.65 14.55 -16.82
CA THR A 207 3.54 13.73 -17.32
C THR A 207 2.89 14.41 -18.51
N THR A 208 2.71 13.65 -19.60
CA THR A 208 2.09 14.13 -20.85
C THR A 208 0.67 13.60 -20.92
N THR A 209 -0.31 14.49 -20.80
CA THR A 209 -1.73 14.14 -20.89
C THR A 209 -2.22 14.43 -22.30
N ARG A 210 -2.84 13.43 -22.91
CA ARG A 210 -3.46 13.51 -24.23
C ARG A 210 -4.98 13.45 -24.04
N SER A 211 -5.68 14.51 -24.45
CA SER A 211 -7.15 14.53 -24.50
C SER A 211 -7.57 14.56 -25.97
N GLU A 212 -8.39 13.61 -26.38
CA GLU A 212 -9.13 13.70 -27.63
C GLU A 212 -10.50 14.33 -27.35
N ARG A 213 -10.81 15.37 -28.11
CA ARG A 213 -12.14 15.98 -28.14
C ARG A 213 -13.02 15.18 -29.10
N ASP A 214 -14.33 15.27 -28.90
CA ASP A 214 -15.35 14.56 -29.72
C ASP A 214 -15.31 14.95 -31.22
N ASP A 215 -14.63 16.05 -31.57
CA ASP A 215 -14.39 16.52 -32.95
C ASP A 215 -13.15 15.87 -33.62
N GLY A 216 -12.48 14.92 -32.95
CA GLY A 216 -11.28 14.26 -33.43
C GLY A 216 -9.99 15.06 -33.21
N HIS A 217 -10.04 16.22 -32.55
CA HIS A 217 -8.84 16.98 -32.20
C HIS A 217 -8.21 16.48 -30.90
N THR A 218 -6.93 16.15 -30.99
CA THR A 218 -6.11 15.80 -29.84
C THR A 218 -5.40 17.03 -29.29
N THR A 219 -5.70 17.42 -28.04
CA THR A 219 -4.85 18.35 -27.29
C THR A 219 -3.91 17.55 -26.39
N THR A 220 -2.62 17.81 -26.51
CA THR A 220 -1.59 17.21 -25.65
C THR A 220 -0.92 18.32 -24.85
N TRP A 221 -0.86 18.17 -23.52
CA TRP A 221 -0.12 19.09 -22.65
C TRP A 221 0.79 18.31 -21.72
N THR A 222 1.91 18.92 -21.32
CA THR A 222 2.91 18.32 -20.42
C THR A 222 3.02 19.17 -19.18
N ILE A 223 2.99 18.57 -18.00
CA ILE A 223 3.16 19.27 -16.72
C ILE A 223 4.22 18.59 -15.87
N TRP A 224 4.83 19.33 -14.94
CA TRP A 224 5.67 18.75 -13.89
C TRP A 224 4.86 17.73 -13.09
N ASP A 225 5.44 16.54 -12.92
CA ASP A 225 4.89 15.54 -12.02
C ASP A 225 5.70 15.55 -10.73
N GLY A 226 5.22 16.28 -9.72
CA GLY A 226 5.92 16.40 -8.44
C GLY A 226 6.05 15.07 -7.71
N SER A 227 5.06 14.17 -7.84
CA SER A 227 5.09 12.85 -7.21
C SER A 227 6.09 11.94 -7.91
N ALA A 228 5.98 11.81 -9.24
CA ALA A 228 6.92 10.98 -10.01
C ALA A 228 8.35 11.52 -9.91
N THR A 229 8.53 12.83 -9.80
CA THR A 229 9.84 13.43 -9.55
C THR A 229 10.38 13.07 -8.18
N ALA A 230 9.57 13.19 -7.12
CA ALA A 230 9.98 12.82 -5.77
C ALA A 230 10.39 11.33 -5.68
N ALA A 231 9.61 10.45 -6.30
CA ALA A 231 9.90 9.01 -6.37
C ALA A 231 11.20 8.73 -7.13
N ALA A 232 11.36 9.33 -8.32
CA ALA A 232 12.55 9.13 -9.15
C ALA A 232 13.82 9.68 -8.47
N LYS A 233 13.72 10.79 -7.73
CA LYS A 233 14.81 11.30 -6.89
C LYS A 233 15.16 10.32 -5.78
N ALA A 234 14.16 9.80 -5.05
CA ALA A 234 14.38 8.83 -3.98
C ALA A 234 15.03 7.54 -4.49
N ASP A 235 14.59 7.03 -5.65
CA ASP A 235 15.16 5.86 -6.30
C ASP A 235 16.61 6.08 -6.74
N MET A 236 16.90 7.24 -7.34
CA MET A 236 18.25 7.58 -7.75
C MET A 236 19.17 7.76 -6.55
N ALA A 237 18.72 8.47 -5.51
CA ALA A 237 19.45 8.64 -4.27
C ALA A 237 19.78 7.27 -3.64
N ARG A 238 18.82 6.33 -3.66
CA ARG A 238 19.04 4.93 -3.23
C ARG A 238 20.08 4.22 -4.08
N LYS A 239 20.03 4.36 -5.41
CA LYS A 239 21.02 3.79 -6.34
C LYS A 239 22.44 4.29 -6.01
N VAL A 240 22.60 5.60 -5.84
CA VAL A 240 23.89 6.22 -5.52
C VAL A 240 24.42 5.74 -4.16
N ARG A 241 23.57 5.69 -3.13
CA ARG A 241 23.98 5.20 -1.81
C ARG A 241 24.36 3.72 -1.79
N ARG A 242 23.69 2.88 -2.59
CA ARG A 242 24.10 1.49 -2.80
C ARG A 242 25.48 1.39 -3.43
N GLU A 243 25.78 2.25 -4.40
CA GLU A 243 27.08 2.27 -5.05
C GLU A 243 28.19 2.77 -4.10
N ILE A 244 27.90 3.77 -3.27
CA ILE A 244 28.79 4.18 -2.16
C ILE A 244 29.05 3.00 -1.25
N SER A 245 27.99 2.30 -0.80
CA SER A 245 28.13 1.11 0.04
C SER A 245 29.01 0.05 -0.61
N ARG A 246 28.84 -0.20 -1.92
CA ARG A 246 29.63 -1.17 -2.69
C ARG A 246 31.12 -0.81 -2.73
N ARG A 247 31.44 0.47 -2.90
CA ARG A 247 32.84 0.94 -3.02
C ARG A 247 33.54 1.09 -1.67
N SER A 248 32.78 1.36 -0.62
CA SER A 248 33.31 1.49 0.73
C SER A 248 33.50 0.15 1.44
N TRP A 249 32.81 -0.91 1.00
CA TRP A 249 32.85 -2.23 1.63
C TRP A 249 34.20 -2.92 1.45
N GLN A 250 34.81 -3.38 2.56
CA GLN A 250 35.97 -4.26 2.55
C GLN A 250 35.72 -5.49 3.43
N ARG A 251 36.14 -6.67 2.96
CA ARG A 251 35.91 -7.94 3.70
C ARG A 251 36.60 -7.99 5.07
N GLU A 252 37.69 -7.27 5.22
CA GLU A 252 38.52 -7.23 6.42
C GLU A 252 38.10 -6.12 7.39
N ASP A 253 36.97 -5.45 7.12
CA ASP A 253 36.39 -4.44 7.98
C ASP A 253 36.14 -4.97 9.40
N SER A 254 36.28 -4.08 10.38
CA SER A 254 36.07 -4.43 11.78
C SER A 254 34.62 -4.89 12.00
N GLN A 255 34.35 -5.66 13.06
CA GLN A 255 32.98 -6.07 13.38
C GLN A 255 32.02 -4.87 13.46
N ALA A 256 32.48 -3.72 13.98
CA ALA A 256 31.68 -2.50 14.07
C ALA A 256 31.32 -1.93 12.70
N ASP A 257 32.28 -1.92 11.77
CA ASP A 257 32.06 -1.47 10.39
C ASP A 257 31.07 -2.41 9.68
N ARG A 258 31.26 -3.74 9.82
CA ARG A 258 30.34 -4.75 9.26
C ARG A 258 28.91 -4.62 9.79
N ILE A 259 28.73 -4.31 11.08
CA ILE A 259 27.42 -3.97 11.65
C ILE A 259 26.86 -2.67 11.03
N GLY A 260 27.71 -1.67 10.80
CA GLY A 260 27.34 -0.43 10.11
C GLY A 260 26.78 -0.68 8.71
N PHE A 261 27.39 -1.58 7.93
CA PHE A 261 26.85 -2.02 6.65
C PHE A 261 25.57 -2.85 6.80
N ALA A 262 25.53 -3.79 7.75
CA ALA A 262 24.37 -4.64 7.99
C ALA A 262 23.12 -3.86 8.39
N THR A 263 23.26 -2.77 9.14
CA THR A 263 22.13 -1.90 9.57
C THR A 263 21.75 -0.82 8.54
N ASN A 264 22.56 -0.64 7.49
CA ASN A 264 22.30 0.38 6.48
C ASN A 264 21.12 -0.04 5.57
N PRO A 265 20.00 0.71 5.55
CA PRO A 265 18.83 0.36 4.72
C PRO A 265 19.12 0.42 3.21
N ASP A 266 20.19 1.10 2.80
CA ASP A 266 20.62 1.22 1.41
C ASP A 266 21.90 0.43 1.13
N ALA A 267 22.24 -0.55 1.98
CA ALA A 267 23.31 -1.50 1.70
C ALA A 267 23.05 -2.23 0.37
N ALA A 268 24.13 -2.53 -0.35
CA ALA A 268 24.03 -3.30 -1.58
C ALA A 268 23.55 -4.74 -1.28
N PRO A 269 22.65 -5.32 -2.08
CA PRO A 269 22.14 -6.68 -1.88
C PRO A 269 23.24 -7.74 -1.75
N GLU A 270 24.31 -7.61 -2.52
CA GLU A 270 25.43 -8.55 -2.53
C GLU A 270 26.23 -8.51 -1.21
N ILE A 271 26.32 -7.33 -0.59
CA ILE A 271 26.97 -7.17 0.73
C ILE A 271 26.11 -7.81 1.81
N LEU A 272 24.79 -7.57 1.80
CA LEU A 272 23.87 -8.20 2.76
C LEU A 272 23.85 -9.73 2.62
N ASP A 273 23.93 -10.24 1.40
CA ASP A 273 24.02 -11.68 1.13
C ASP A 273 25.32 -12.30 1.68
N GLU A 274 26.45 -11.59 1.54
CA GLU A 274 27.73 -11.98 2.13
C GLU A 274 27.69 -11.93 3.67
N LEU A 275 27.21 -10.82 4.24
CA LEU A 275 27.09 -10.60 5.69
C LEU A 275 26.10 -11.54 6.38
N ALA A 276 25.12 -12.09 5.66
CA ALA A 276 24.23 -13.12 6.19
C ALA A 276 24.96 -14.41 6.59
N ASN A 277 26.21 -14.61 6.14
CA ASN A 277 27.07 -15.72 6.52
C ASN A 277 28.24 -15.29 7.43
N ASP A 278 28.19 -14.07 8.00
CA ASP A 278 29.26 -13.56 8.87
C ASP A 278 29.45 -14.46 10.10
N PRO A 279 30.69 -14.73 10.54
CA PRO A 279 30.92 -15.54 11.74
C PRO A 279 30.30 -14.94 13.01
N ALA A 280 30.20 -13.61 13.11
CA ALA A 280 29.59 -12.93 14.24
C ALA A 280 28.07 -12.92 14.13
N ASP A 281 27.39 -13.52 15.11
CA ASP A 281 25.93 -13.52 15.24
C ASP A 281 25.35 -12.10 15.31
N ALA A 282 26.05 -11.16 15.95
CA ALA A 282 25.63 -9.76 16.00
C ALA A 282 25.52 -9.11 14.62
N VAL A 283 26.37 -9.49 13.67
CA VAL A 283 26.32 -9.01 12.28
C VAL A 283 25.15 -9.66 11.56
N ARG A 284 25.01 -11.00 11.65
CA ARG A 284 23.90 -11.73 11.04
C ARG A 284 22.54 -11.25 11.55
N ARG A 285 22.44 -10.95 12.84
CA ARG A 285 21.24 -10.35 13.46
C ARG A 285 20.92 -8.99 12.84
N ALA A 286 21.92 -8.12 12.68
CA ALA A 286 21.74 -6.82 12.04
C ALA A 286 21.27 -6.95 10.57
N VAL A 287 21.76 -7.95 9.84
CA VAL A 287 21.26 -8.25 8.49
C VAL A 287 19.80 -8.74 8.56
N ALA A 288 19.46 -9.60 9.52
CA ALA A 288 18.09 -10.09 9.67
C ALA A 288 17.07 -8.97 9.96
N GLU A 289 17.47 -7.93 10.71
CA GLU A 289 16.64 -6.75 11.00
C GLU A 289 16.53 -5.78 9.80
N ASN A 290 17.43 -5.89 8.82
CA ASN A 290 17.47 -4.95 7.71
C ASN A 290 16.37 -5.23 6.67
N ARG A 291 15.47 -4.25 6.50
CA ARG A 291 14.37 -4.27 5.53
C ARG A 291 14.77 -4.51 4.06
N SER A 292 16.04 -4.29 3.72
CA SER A 292 16.58 -4.46 2.37
C SER A 292 17.23 -5.82 2.15
N THR A 293 17.23 -6.70 3.15
CA THR A 293 17.83 -8.03 3.07
C THR A 293 17.18 -8.85 1.94
N PRO A 294 17.97 -9.44 1.03
CA PRO A 294 17.43 -10.22 -0.07
C PRO A 294 16.70 -11.49 0.42
N PRO A 295 15.65 -11.98 -0.29
CA PRO A 295 14.90 -13.16 0.13
C PRO A 295 15.75 -14.41 0.38
N ALA A 296 16.74 -14.67 -0.47
CA ALA A 296 17.63 -15.82 -0.31
C ALA A 296 18.53 -15.72 0.94
N ALA A 297 18.98 -14.51 1.27
CA ALA A 297 19.75 -14.25 2.48
C ALA A 297 18.86 -14.35 3.73
N PHE A 298 17.65 -13.79 3.66
CA PHE A 298 16.64 -13.89 4.71
C PHE A 298 16.28 -15.34 5.03
N ALA A 299 16.07 -16.19 4.01
CA ALA A 299 15.77 -17.61 4.22
C ALA A 299 16.89 -18.35 4.98
N ARG A 300 18.16 -17.99 4.77
CA ARG A 300 19.28 -18.53 5.55
C ARG A 300 19.25 -18.05 7.00
N LEU A 301 18.99 -16.76 7.23
CA LEU A 301 18.90 -16.17 8.56
C LEU A 301 17.68 -16.67 9.36
N ALA A 302 16.58 -16.99 8.66
CA ALA A 302 15.42 -17.64 9.24
C ALA A 302 15.72 -19.06 9.75
N ALA A 303 16.73 -19.71 9.20
CA ALA A 303 17.24 -21.02 9.60
C ALA A 303 18.56 -20.94 10.41
N ASP A 304 18.94 -19.75 10.89
CA ASP A 304 20.21 -19.54 11.60
C ASP A 304 20.28 -20.38 12.88
N ALA A 305 21.47 -20.85 13.24
CA ALA A 305 21.66 -21.60 14.48
C ALA A 305 21.39 -20.73 15.72
N GLU A 306 21.71 -19.44 15.66
CA GLU A 306 21.56 -18.52 16.78
C GLU A 306 20.11 -18.02 16.91
N ARG A 307 19.54 -18.21 18.09
CA ARG A 307 18.14 -17.88 18.37
C ARG A 307 17.85 -16.39 18.20
N LEU A 308 18.77 -15.52 18.61
CA LEU A 308 18.58 -14.07 18.49
C LEU A 308 18.51 -13.59 17.04
N VAL A 309 19.20 -14.27 16.11
CA VAL A 309 19.12 -13.98 14.67
C VAL A 309 17.74 -14.35 14.12
N ARG A 310 17.20 -15.52 14.53
CA ARG A 310 15.86 -15.95 14.11
C ARG A 310 14.75 -15.06 14.67
N ILE A 311 14.88 -14.59 15.91
CA ILE A 311 13.95 -13.61 16.50
C ILE A 311 13.97 -12.29 15.71
N ALA A 312 15.17 -11.79 15.39
CA ALA A 312 15.31 -10.61 14.54
C ALA A 312 14.65 -10.78 13.16
N ALA A 313 14.87 -11.93 12.51
CA ALA A 313 14.23 -12.25 11.23
C ALA A 313 12.69 -12.29 11.36
N ALA A 314 12.17 -12.89 12.43
CA ALA A 314 10.73 -12.97 12.70
C ALA A 314 10.08 -11.59 12.91
N GLY A 315 10.76 -10.68 13.62
CA GLY A 315 10.31 -9.31 13.84
C GLY A 315 10.58 -8.34 12.68
N SER A 316 11.32 -8.77 11.65
CA SER A 316 11.72 -7.91 10.54
C SER A 316 10.53 -7.56 9.64
N SER A 317 10.49 -6.31 9.20
CA SER A 317 9.55 -5.86 8.18
C SER A 317 10.33 -5.68 6.88
N HIS A 318 9.85 -6.31 5.81
CA HIS A 318 10.34 -6.11 4.45
C HIS A 318 9.29 -5.35 3.64
N PRO A 319 8.88 -4.15 4.09
CA PRO A 319 7.74 -3.47 3.52
C PRO A 319 8.00 -3.24 2.04
N ASP A 320 6.99 -3.52 1.25
CA ASP A 320 6.89 -2.95 -0.07
C ASP A 320 6.71 -1.43 0.10
N SER A 321 7.82 -0.68 0.08
CA SER A 321 7.80 0.80 0.11
C SER A 321 6.99 1.41 -1.03
N ALA A 322 6.49 0.56 -1.94
CA ALA A 322 5.70 0.89 -3.09
C ALA A 322 4.18 0.80 -2.86
N ILE A 323 3.64 0.29 -1.74
CA ILE A 323 2.17 0.16 -1.58
C ILE A 323 1.45 1.53 -1.57
N ARG A 324 2.07 2.61 -1.05
CA ARG A 324 1.46 3.95 -1.14
C ARG A 324 1.58 4.63 -2.52
N GLU A 325 2.36 4.07 -3.43
CA GLU A 325 2.60 4.63 -4.77
C GLU A 325 2.03 3.73 -5.89
N HIS A 326 1.89 2.42 -5.64
CA HIS A 326 1.37 1.42 -6.57
C HIS A 326 -0.15 1.41 -6.71
N GLU A 327 -0.88 2.05 -5.80
CA GLU A 327 -2.32 2.30 -5.98
C GLU A 327 -2.60 3.25 -7.15
N ARG A 328 -1.60 3.99 -7.66
CA ARG A 328 -1.73 4.85 -8.85
C ARG A 328 -1.16 4.28 -10.15
N SER A 329 -0.23 3.32 -10.10
CA SER A 329 0.49 2.87 -11.31
C SER A 329 -0.09 1.64 -11.99
N GLY A 330 -1.02 0.91 -11.35
CA GLY A 330 -1.66 -0.25 -11.97
C GLY A 330 -0.67 -1.38 -12.27
N TYR A 331 -0.62 -2.36 -11.36
CA TYR A 331 0.06 -3.67 -11.42
C TYR A 331 1.49 -3.77 -10.87
N THR A 332 1.57 -4.20 -9.60
CA THR A 332 2.18 -5.48 -9.22
C THR A 332 1.13 -6.29 -8.43
N ARG A 333 0.94 -7.58 -8.75
CA ARG A 333 -0.20 -8.38 -8.25
C ARG A 333 0.05 -9.05 -6.90
N GLU A 334 1.30 -9.09 -6.42
CA GLU A 334 1.70 -9.77 -5.18
C GLU A 334 2.58 -8.85 -4.32
N PRO A 335 2.25 -8.65 -3.02
CA PRO A 335 3.09 -7.91 -2.08
C PRO A 335 4.50 -8.49 -2.00
N ARG A 336 5.53 -7.65 -1.90
CA ARG A 336 6.94 -8.10 -1.86
C ARG A 336 7.22 -9.05 -0.69
N GLU A 337 6.46 -8.96 0.40
CA GLU A 337 6.50 -9.85 1.56
C GLU A 337 6.30 -11.33 1.19
N VAL A 338 5.57 -11.60 0.10
CA VAL A 338 5.40 -12.96 -0.45
C VAL A 338 6.73 -13.59 -0.86
N ALA A 339 7.70 -12.81 -1.30
CA ALA A 339 9.03 -13.32 -1.64
C ALA A 339 9.79 -13.89 -0.42
N TYR A 340 9.41 -13.49 0.79
CA TYR A 340 10.00 -13.93 2.06
C TYR A 340 9.20 -15.06 2.73
N ARG A 341 8.14 -15.55 2.06
CA ARG A 341 7.24 -16.58 2.60
C ARG A 341 7.99 -17.78 3.16
N ASP A 342 8.93 -18.34 2.40
CA ASP A 342 9.66 -19.55 2.82
C ASP A 342 10.38 -19.36 4.16
N GLY A 343 10.99 -18.19 4.37
CA GLY A 343 11.64 -17.84 5.64
C GLY A 343 10.63 -17.70 6.78
N PHE A 344 9.53 -16.98 6.55
CA PHE A 344 8.49 -16.82 7.57
C PHE A 344 7.74 -18.13 7.89
N GLU A 345 7.50 -19.01 6.91
CA GLU A 345 6.90 -20.32 7.15
C GLU A 345 7.81 -21.24 7.96
N SER A 346 9.13 -21.14 7.77
CA SER A 346 10.13 -21.81 8.61
C SER A 346 10.07 -21.28 10.05
N LEU A 347 10.10 -19.96 10.22
CA LEU A 347 10.05 -19.31 11.55
C LEU A 347 8.72 -19.56 12.29
N ALA A 348 7.60 -19.67 11.58
CA ALA A 348 6.31 -20.02 12.17
C ALA A 348 6.27 -21.45 12.75
N GLN A 349 7.23 -22.30 12.36
CA GLN A 349 7.41 -23.67 12.85
C GLN A 349 8.69 -23.83 13.67
N ASP A 350 9.31 -22.72 14.09
CA ASP A 350 10.55 -22.76 14.87
C ASP A 350 10.37 -23.56 16.15
N VAL A 351 11.45 -24.19 16.62
CA VAL A 351 11.44 -24.92 17.90
C VAL A 351 11.23 -23.98 19.08
N ASP A 352 11.66 -22.72 18.96
CA ASP A 352 11.57 -21.73 20.03
C ASP A 352 10.25 -20.94 19.98
N PRO A 353 9.44 -20.96 21.05
CA PRO A 353 8.17 -20.25 21.08
C PRO A 353 8.32 -18.73 21.01
N GLU A 354 9.46 -18.14 21.42
CA GLU A 354 9.69 -16.70 21.29
C GLU A 354 9.82 -16.27 19.82
N VAL A 355 10.44 -17.12 18.99
CA VAL A 355 10.51 -16.90 17.53
C VAL A 355 9.12 -16.96 16.92
N ARG A 356 8.34 -18.00 17.26
CA ARG A 356 6.95 -18.13 16.78
C ARG A 356 6.06 -16.97 17.25
N THR A 357 6.21 -16.53 18.49
CA THR A 357 5.54 -15.34 19.03
C THR A 357 5.92 -14.09 18.23
N ALA A 358 7.21 -13.87 17.92
CA ALA A 358 7.65 -12.73 17.13
C ALA A 358 7.06 -12.72 15.71
N VAL A 359 6.94 -13.90 15.06
CA VAL A 359 6.24 -14.01 13.76
C VAL A 359 4.78 -13.63 13.89
N ALA A 360 4.08 -14.14 14.91
CA ALA A 360 2.66 -13.84 15.12
C ALA A 360 2.41 -12.36 15.36
N SER A 361 3.27 -11.69 16.13
CA SER A 361 3.19 -10.25 16.42
C SER A 361 3.58 -9.35 15.24
N ASN A 362 4.16 -9.90 14.18
CA ASN A 362 4.50 -9.15 12.98
C ASN A 362 3.35 -9.24 11.96
N ALA A 363 2.50 -8.22 11.90
CA ALA A 363 1.32 -8.20 11.04
C ALA A 363 1.64 -8.44 9.54
N GLY A 364 2.75 -7.90 9.04
CA GLY A 364 3.19 -8.12 7.66
C GLY A 364 3.57 -9.58 7.40
N ALA A 365 4.31 -10.20 8.33
CA ALA A 365 4.62 -11.62 8.24
C ALA A 365 3.35 -12.48 8.37
N PHE A 366 2.57 -12.25 9.43
CA PHE A 366 1.43 -13.09 9.80
C PHE A 366 0.29 -13.04 8.79
N TRP A 367 -0.11 -11.83 8.36
CA TRP A 367 -1.26 -11.65 7.47
C TRP A 367 -0.90 -11.68 5.98
N VAL A 368 0.29 -11.23 5.59
CA VAL A 368 0.65 -11.10 4.17
C VAL A 368 1.54 -12.24 3.68
N ALA A 369 2.56 -12.62 4.44
CA ALA A 369 3.53 -13.63 4.00
C ALA A 369 3.06 -15.07 4.25
N LEU A 370 2.55 -15.35 5.46
CA LEU A 370 2.13 -16.70 5.86
C LEU A 370 0.93 -17.20 5.05
N SER A 371 0.89 -18.52 4.84
CA SER A 371 -0.28 -19.22 4.31
C SER A 371 -1.32 -19.49 5.41
N GLU A 372 -2.58 -19.70 5.02
CA GLU A 372 -3.66 -20.09 5.95
C GLU A 372 -3.28 -21.30 6.83
N PRO A 373 -2.68 -22.39 6.29
CA PRO A 373 -2.28 -23.52 7.12
C PRO A 373 -1.23 -23.14 8.18
N ALA A 374 -0.31 -22.22 7.86
CA ALA A 374 0.68 -21.75 8.82
C ALA A 374 0.04 -20.95 9.95
N ARG A 375 -0.86 -19.99 9.63
CA ARG A 375 -1.62 -19.25 10.65
C ARG A 375 -2.46 -20.16 11.53
N SER A 376 -3.18 -21.12 10.92
CA SER A 376 -3.95 -22.14 11.64
C SER A 376 -3.09 -22.95 12.60
N ARG A 377 -1.89 -23.38 12.19
CA ARG A 377 -0.95 -24.08 13.09
C ARG A 377 -0.54 -23.23 14.29
N MET A 378 -0.28 -21.94 14.10
CA MET A 378 0.08 -21.04 15.20
C MET A 378 -1.09 -20.80 16.18
N ALA A 379 -2.34 -20.85 15.72
CA ALA A 379 -3.51 -20.84 16.60
C ALA A 379 -3.69 -22.16 17.38
N PHE A 380 -3.18 -23.27 16.84
CA PHE A 380 -3.05 -24.57 17.53
C PHE A 380 -1.79 -24.68 18.40
N ASP A 381 -0.95 -23.65 18.47
CA ASP A 381 0.33 -23.74 19.15
C ASP A 381 0.18 -24.17 20.61
N GLU A 382 1.07 -25.04 21.08
CA GLU A 382 1.08 -25.52 22.46
C GLU A 382 1.35 -24.38 23.45
N HIS A 383 2.15 -23.39 23.06
CA HIS A 383 2.61 -22.33 23.94
C HIS A 383 1.60 -21.16 24.00
N PRO A 384 1.08 -20.79 25.18
CA PRO A 384 0.08 -19.73 25.32
C PRO A 384 0.53 -18.37 24.79
N SER A 385 1.84 -18.05 24.84
CA SER A 385 2.36 -16.78 24.30
C SER A 385 2.16 -16.63 22.80
N VAL A 386 2.26 -17.73 22.04
CA VAL A 386 2.05 -17.73 20.59
C VAL A 386 0.57 -17.51 20.31
N ARG A 387 -0.32 -18.24 20.98
CA ARG A 387 -1.77 -18.05 20.84
C ARG A 387 -2.22 -16.64 21.26
N ALA A 388 -1.62 -16.07 22.30
CA ALA A 388 -1.88 -14.70 22.71
C ALA A 388 -1.43 -13.68 21.66
N ALA A 389 -0.25 -13.87 21.05
CA ALA A 389 0.22 -13.01 19.97
C ALA A 389 -0.67 -13.10 18.71
N VAL A 390 -1.13 -14.29 18.35
CA VAL A 390 -2.13 -14.47 17.28
C VAL A 390 -3.41 -13.69 17.61
N LEU A 391 -3.87 -13.75 18.86
CA LEU A 391 -5.05 -13.00 19.30
C LEU A 391 -4.85 -11.48 19.22
N THR A 392 -3.67 -10.98 19.60
CA THR A 392 -3.31 -9.56 19.45
C THR A 392 -3.37 -9.15 17.98
N SER A 393 -2.79 -9.95 17.08
CA SER A 393 -2.82 -9.67 15.64
C SER A 393 -4.23 -9.76 15.04
N ILE A 394 -5.12 -10.57 15.62
CA ILE A 394 -6.55 -10.56 15.29
C ILE A 394 -7.24 -9.30 15.84
N SER A 395 -6.79 -8.72 16.95
CA SER A 395 -7.42 -7.51 17.49
C SER A 395 -7.09 -6.25 16.68
N GLU A 396 -5.93 -6.22 16.02
CA GLU A 396 -5.48 -5.13 15.15
C GLU A 396 -6.32 -5.18 13.85
N LEU A 397 -7.21 -4.21 13.68
CA LEU A 397 -8.23 -4.13 12.61
C LEU A 397 -7.66 -3.95 11.17
N ASP A 398 -6.36 -4.08 10.98
CA ASP A 398 -5.62 -3.76 9.74
C ASP A 398 -5.64 -4.87 8.67
N HIS A 399 -6.54 -5.85 8.78
CA HIS A 399 -6.69 -6.88 7.75
C HIS A 399 -7.23 -6.30 6.43
N VAL A 400 -6.47 -6.49 5.35
CA VAL A 400 -6.76 -5.96 4.00
C VAL A 400 -7.67 -6.90 3.18
N PHE A 401 -8.03 -8.08 3.71
CA PHE A 401 -8.63 -9.16 2.90
C PHE A 401 -9.80 -9.89 3.60
N GLY A 402 -10.73 -10.40 2.78
CA GLY A 402 -12.06 -10.87 3.16
C GLY A 402 -12.12 -12.08 4.10
N GLY A 403 -12.00 -11.82 5.40
CA GLY A 403 -12.12 -12.78 6.49
C GLY A 403 -10.79 -13.12 7.15
N LEU A 404 -10.83 -13.79 8.30
CA LEU A 404 -9.65 -14.08 9.12
C LEU A 404 -8.63 -15.06 8.51
N GLU A 405 -8.95 -15.76 7.41
CA GLU A 405 -8.09 -16.80 6.81
C GLU A 405 -7.34 -17.68 7.84
N ILE A 406 -8.11 -18.14 8.84
CA ILE A 406 -7.73 -19.10 9.87
C ILE A 406 -8.86 -20.13 9.91
N SER A 407 -8.51 -21.42 9.92
CA SER A 407 -9.48 -22.50 9.90
C SER A 407 -10.42 -22.45 11.11
N ALA A 408 -11.68 -22.85 10.90
CA ALA A 408 -12.67 -22.93 11.97
C ALA A 408 -12.18 -23.81 13.13
N ALA A 409 -11.52 -24.94 12.84
CA ALA A 409 -10.98 -25.83 13.87
C ALA A 409 -9.93 -25.14 14.77
N ALA A 410 -9.08 -24.30 14.19
CA ALA A 410 -8.09 -23.53 14.95
C ALA A 410 -8.76 -22.48 15.85
N LEU A 411 -9.79 -21.79 15.34
CA LEU A 411 -10.59 -20.85 16.14
C LEU A 411 -11.32 -21.56 17.29
N GLN A 412 -11.88 -22.75 17.05
CA GLN A 412 -12.49 -23.57 18.11
C GLN A 412 -11.49 -23.93 19.20
N HIS A 413 -10.27 -24.31 18.82
CA HIS A 413 -9.20 -24.59 19.79
C HIS A 413 -8.83 -23.35 20.62
N MET A 414 -8.75 -22.17 20.00
CA MET A 414 -8.54 -20.91 20.73
C MET A 414 -9.67 -20.62 21.72
N ILE A 415 -10.93 -20.88 21.35
CA ILE A 415 -12.08 -20.71 22.26
C ILE A 415 -12.00 -21.69 23.43
N GLN A 416 -11.65 -22.95 23.17
CA GLN A 416 -11.55 -24.00 24.19
C GLN A 416 -10.39 -23.80 25.16
N THR A 417 -9.26 -23.27 24.69
CA THR A 417 -8.05 -23.05 25.51
C THR A 417 -7.93 -21.63 26.04
N GLY A 418 -8.78 -20.71 25.58
CA GLY A 418 -8.81 -19.30 25.95
C GLY A 418 -9.80 -18.99 27.07
N GLY A 419 -9.96 -17.68 27.34
CA GLY A 419 -10.90 -17.17 28.33
C GLY A 419 -11.72 -15.99 27.80
N PRO A 420 -12.38 -15.22 28.68
CA PRO A 420 -13.26 -14.11 28.29
C PRO A 420 -12.62 -13.11 27.33
N GLU A 421 -11.36 -12.73 27.55
CA GLU A 421 -10.62 -11.83 26.64
C GLU A 421 -10.50 -12.42 25.22
N THR A 422 -10.15 -13.72 25.11
CA THR A 422 -10.09 -14.42 23.83
C THR A 422 -11.44 -14.41 23.12
N TRP A 423 -12.50 -14.72 23.86
CA TRP A 423 -13.85 -14.79 23.29
C TRP A 423 -14.33 -13.42 22.83
N ARG A 424 -14.09 -12.36 23.61
CA ARG A 424 -14.45 -10.98 23.26
C ARG A 424 -13.68 -10.48 22.05
N THR A 425 -12.37 -10.71 21.98
CA THR A 425 -11.57 -10.34 20.80
C THR A 425 -12.07 -11.02 19.54
N LEU A 426 -12.37 -12.32 19.60
CA LEU A 426 -12.93 -13.04 18.45
C LEU A 426 -14.33 -12.52 18.10
N ALA A 427 -15.23 -12.39 19.08
CA ALA A 427 -16.59 -11.92 18.85
C ALA A 427 -16.67 -10.47 18.33
N ALA A 428 -15.65 -9.65 18.59
CA ALA A 428 -15.54 -8.30 18.05
C ALA A 428 -15.19 -8.26 16.55
N ARG A 429 -14.80 -9.40 15.93
CA ARG A 429 -14.55 -9.52 14.48
C ARG A 429 -15.84 -9.68 13.69
N TYR A 430 -16.60 -8.59 13.69
CA TYR A 430 -17.91 -8.53 13.06
C TYR A 430 -17.85 -8.91 11.60
N GLY A 431 -18.65 -9.89 11.18
CA GLY A 431 -18.77 -10.20 9.76
C GLY A 431 -17.82 -11.29 9.25
N GLU A 432 -16.90 -11.77 10.08
CA GLU A 432 -15.78 -12.60 9.61
C GLU A 432 -15.82 -14.04 10.09
N LEU A 433 -16.64 -14.32 11.11
CA LEU A 433 -16.70 -15.62 11.75
C LEU A 433 -17.82 -16.50 11.17
N PRO A 434 -17.54 -17.80 10.91
CA PRO A 434 -18.59 -18.76 10.59
C PRO A 434 -19.62 -18.88 11.72
N ILE A 435 -20.88 -19.17 11.37
CA ILE A 435 -21.98 -19.31 12.35
C ILE A 435 -21.68 -20.31 13.47
N ALA A 436 -21.01 -21.43 13.15
CA ALA A 436 -20.62 -22.45 14.12
C ALA A 436 -19.65 -21.91 15.21
N ILE A 437 -18.82 -20.92 14.87
CA ILE A 437 -17.93 -20.27 15.82
C ILE A 437 -18.70 -19.29 16.71
N LEU A 438 -19.61 -18.51 16.11
CA LEU A 438 -20.51 -17.61 16.86
C LEU A 438 -21.39 -18.38 17.86
N GLU A 439 -21.86 -19.57 17.50
CA GLU A 439 -22.63 -20.45 18.41
C GLU A 439 -21.82 -20.89 19.64
N GLN A 440 -20.54 -21.21 19.46
CA GLN A 440 -19.64 -21.56 20.56
C GLN A 440 -19.34 -20.36 21.44
N LEU A 441 -19.05 -19.19 20.85
CA LEU A 441 -18.80 -17.95 21.59
C LEU A 441 -20.00 -17.53 22.44
N ALA A 442 -21.22 -17.59 21.89
CA ALA A 442 -22.45 -17.32 22.64
C ALA A 442 -22.74 -18.36 23.75
N SER A 443 -22.09 -19.53 23.70
CA SER A 443 -22.23 -20.59 24.70
C SER A 443 -21.08 -20.62 25.72
N ALA A 444 -20.08 -19.73 25.58
CA ALA A 444 -18.89 -19.69 26.43
C ALA A 444 -19.17 -19.15 27.85
N GLY A 445 -20.32 -18.51 28.07
CA GLY A 445 -20.77 -18.05 29.38
C GLY A 445 -20.37 -16.63 29.78
N ASP A 446 -19.67 -15.89 28.90
CA ASP A 446 -19.38 -14.46 29.09
C ASP A 446 -20.47 -13.59 28.44
N ILE A 447 -21.05 -12.67 29.21
CA ILE A 447 -22.17 -11.87 28.75
C ILE A 447 -21.75 -10.83 27.71
N GLU A 448 -20.58 -10.23 27.86
CA GLU A 448 -20.04 -9.25 26.91
C GLU A 448 -19.78 -9.92 25.55
N THR A 449 -19.20 -11.11 25.54
CA THR A 449 -19.05 -11.94 24.33
C THR A 449 -20.40 -12.21 23.68
N THR A 450 -21.41 -12.60 24.48
CA THR A 450 -22.76 -12.88 23.98
C THR A 450 -23.40 -11.64 23.36
N LEU A 451 -23.20 -10.47 23.96
CA LEU A 451 -23.66 -9.18 23.43
C LEU A 451 -22.98 -8.83 22.10
N LEU A 452 -21.66 -9.07 21.97
CA LEU A 452 -20.93 -8.89 20.71
C LEU A 452 -21.48 -9.83 19.63
N VAL A 453 -21.69 -11.11 19.94
CA VAL A 453 -22.30 -12.07 19.00
C VAL A 453 -23.71 -11.63 18.60
N ALA A 454 -24.52 -11.09 19.51
CA ALA A 454 -25.86 -10.59 19.18
C ALA A 454 -25.83 -9.41 18.18
N LYS A 455 -24.79 -8.58 18.23
CA LYS A 455 -24.58 -7.44 17.31
C LYS A 455 -24.03 -7.86 15.94
N ASP A 456 -23.36 -9.02 15.86
CA ASP A 456 -22.76 -9.52 14.62
C ASP A 456 -23.81 -9.77 13.51
N TYR A 457 -23.48 -9.40 12.28
CA TYR A 457 -24.37 -9.50 11.11
C TYR A 457 -24.70 -10.95 10.68
N TYR A 458 -23.75 -11.88 10.81
CA TYR A 458 -23.92 -13.29 10.44
C TYR A 458 -24.62 -14.12 11.51
N THR A 459 -24.79 -13.60 12.72
CA THR A 459 -25.67 -14.21 13.74
C THR A 459 -27.09 -14.31 13.20
N LYS A 460 -27.51 -15.51 12.81
CA LYS A 460 -28.78 -15.80 12.10
C LYS A 460 -29.35 -17.12 12.60
N GLY A 461 -30.54 -17.49 12.12
CA GLY A 461 -31.12 -18.79 12.38
C GLY A 461 -31.48 -19.00 13.86
N ASP A 462 -31.33 -20.25 14.32
CA ASP A 462 -31.66 -20.67 15.68
C ASP A 462 -30.83 -19.96 16.75
N LEU A 463 -29.59 -19.55 16.42
CA LEU A 463 -28.75 -18.78 17.33
C LEU A 463 -29.42 -17.45 17.70
N LEU A 464 -29.99 -16.74 16.73
CA LEU A 464 -30.64 -15.46 16.97
C LEU A 464 -31.94 -15.62 17.78
N VAL A 465 -32.69 -16.70 17.54
CA VAL A 465 -33.88 -17.05 18.35
C VAL A 465 -33.49 -17.35 19.79
N ARG A 466 -32.37 -18.06 20.01
CA ARG A 466 -31.83 -18.33 21.35
C ARG A 466 -31.43 -17.03 22.06
N LEU A 467 -30.75 -16.12 21.37
CA LEU A 467 -30.35 -14.82 21.93
C LEU A 467 -31.55 -13.91 22.23
N ALA A 468 -32.60 -13.95 21.40
CA ALA A 468 -33.86 -13.24 21.67
C ALA A 468 -34.56 -13.71 22.95
N ARG A 469 -34.28 -14.95 23.41
CA ARG A 469 -34.77 -15.51 24.68
C ARG A 469 -33.80 -15.32 25.84
N SER A 470 -32.74 -14.53 25.65
CA SER A 470 -31.78 -14.22 26.71
C SER A 470 -32.47 -13.56 27.91
N THR A 471 -31.96 -13.85 29.11
CA THR A 471 -32.36 -13.17 30.35
C THR A 471 -31.64 -11.83 30.52
N ASP A 472 -30.62 -11.56 29.73
CA ASP A 472 -29.87 -10.32 29.78
C ASP A 472 -30.51 -9.25 28.88
N ARG A 473 -30.74 -8.08 29.46
CA ARG A 473 -31.41 -6.97 28.80
C ARG A 473 -30.62 -6.45 27.59
N ASP A 474 -29.32 -6.27 27.72
CA ASP A 474 -28.50 -5.65 26.67
C ASP A 474 -28.40 -6.58 25.45
N VAL A 475 -28.34 -7.89 25.67
CA VAL A 475 -28.41 -8.89 24.59
C VAL A 475 -29.74 -8.82 23.85
N VAL A 476 -30.87 -8.75 24.58
CA VAL A 476 -32.21 -8.66 23.98
C VAL A 476 -32.37 -7.36 23.20
N GLU A 477 -31.92 -6.25 23.76
CA GLU A 477 -31.93 -4.94 23.09
C GLU A 477 -31.07 -4.97 21.82
N ALA A 478 -29.88 -5.59 21.86
CA ALA A 478 -29.01 -5.73 20.68
C ALA A 478 -29.66 -6.56 19.56
N VAL A 479 -30.34 -7.67 19.89
CA VAL A 479 -31.07 -8.47 18.91
C VAL A 479 -32.23 -7.67 18.32
N ALA A 480 -33.01 -6.97 19.15
CA ALA A 480 -34.18 -6.20 18.74
C ALA A 480 -33.83 -4.94 17.92
N ALA A 481 -32.65 -4.37 18.11
CA ALA A 481 -32.17 -3.21 17.36
C ALA A 481 -31.80 -3.53 15.89
N ARG A 482 -31.76 -4.81 15.50
CA ARG A 482 -31.36 -5.21 14.15
C ARG A 482 -32.45 -4.84 13.13
N PRO A 483 -32.08 -4.26 11.97
CA PRO A 483 -33.07 -3.87 10.96
C PRO A 483 -33.84 -5.05 10.35
N ARG A 484 -33.21 -6.24 10.29
CA ARG A 484 -33.78 -7.50 9.78
C ARG A 484 -33.16 -8.67 10.55
N PHE A 485 -33.94 -9.73 10.81
CA PHE A 485 -33.48 -10.94 11.50
C PHE A 485 -33.03 -12.05 10.53
N GLY A 486 -33.41 -11.96 9.26
CA GLY A 486 -33.00 -12.86 8.18
C GLY A 486 -33.70 -12.57 6.85
N GLU A 487 -33.31 -13.28 5.79
CA GLU A 487 -33.97 -13.18 4.47
C GLU A 487 -35.27 -14.00 4.39
N GLN A 488 -35.36 -15.09 5.15
CA GLN A 488 -36.57 -15.91 5.22
C GLN A 488 -37.58 -15.30 6.18
N ARG A 489 -38.84 -15.28 5.74
CA ARG A 489 -39.96 -14.73 6.53
C ARG A 489 -40.19 -15.52 7.83
N ASP A 490 -40.15 -16.84 7.77
CA ASP A 490 -40.42 -17.71 8.93
C ASP A 490 -39.41 -17.49 10.07
N LEU A 491 -38.14 -17.20 9.73
CA LEU A 491 -37.10 -16.84 10.71
C LEU A 491 -37.35 -15.47 11.34
N ASN A 492 -37.79 -14.48 10.57
CA ASN A 492 -38.17 -13.17 11.13
C ASN A 492 -39.35 -13.30 12.10
N ASP A 493 -40.33 -14.13 11.77
CA ASP A 493 -41.49 -14.37 12.61
C ASP A 493 -41.12 -15.15 13.89
N ALA A 494 -40.19 -16.12 13.81
CA ALA A 494 -39.71 -16.86 14.97
C ALA A 494 -38.92 -15.98 15.97
N VAL A 495 -38.02 -15.13 15.47
CA VAL A 495 -37.26 -14.19 16.31
C VAL A 495 -38.19 -13.12 16.87
N GLY A 496 -39.10 -12.58 16.06
CA GLY A 496 -40.10 -11.62 16.51
C GLY A 496 -40.99 -12.17 17.63
N ASN A 497 -41.48 -13.41 17.47
CA ASN A 497 -42.26 -14.09 18.49
C ASN A 497 -41.48 -14.32 19.80
N ALA A 498 -40.18 -14.65 19.69
CA ALA A 498 -39.32 -14.80 20.86
C ALA A 498 -39.11 -13.47 21.59
N LEU A 499 -38.85 -12.38 20.84
CA LEU A 499 -38.66 -11.04 21.40
C LEU A 499 -39.93 -10.50 22.06
N VAL A 500 -41.10 -10.57 21.41
CA VAL A 500 -42.36 -10.02 21.96
C VAL A 500 -42.74 -10.70 23.29
N ARG A 501 -42.35 -11.95 23.50
CA ARG A 501 -42.59 -12.69 24.75
C ARG A 501 -41.52 -12.48 25.81
N ASN A 502 -40.41 -11.82 25.47
CA ASN A 502 -39.31 -11.57 26.39
C ASN A 502 -39.61 -10.35 27.27
N PRO A 503 -39.55 -10.45 28.62
CA PRO A 503 -39.80 -9.31 29.52
C PRO A 503 -38.92 -8.08 29.26
N HIS A 504 -37.75 -8.27 28.65
CA HIS A 504 -36.80 -7.21 28.31
C HIS A 504 -36.99 -6.64 26.89
N ALA A 505 -38.07 -6.99 26.19
CA ALA A 505 -38.36 -6.45 24.87
C ALA A 505 -38.36 -4.90 24.89
N PRO A 506 -37.58 -4.23 24.03
CA PRO A 506 -37.50 -2.78 24.03
C PRO A 506 -38.75 -2.16 23.42
N GLU A 507 -39.11 -0.99 23.95
CA GLU A 507 -40.28 -0.22 23.55
C GLU A 507 -40.34 0.03 22.03
N ILE A 508 -39.20 0.40 21.42
CA ILE A 508 -39.09 0.68 19.99
C ILE A 508 -39.51 -0.52 19.14
N PHE A 509 -39.06 -1.72 19.51
CA PHE A 509 -39.41 -2.95 18.80
C PHE A 509 -40.90 -3.28 18.95
N LEU A 510 -41.45 -3.16 20.16
CA LEU A 510 -42.89 -3.41 20.41
C LEU A 510 -43.78 -2.45 19.62
N ARG A 511 -43.41 -1.16 19.53
CA ARG A 511 -44.07 -0.18 18.67
C ARG A 511 -44.06 -0.59 17.21
N GLN A 512 -42.89 -1.03 16.73
CA GLN A 512 -42.74 -1.48 15.34
C GLN A 512 -43.66 -2.67 15.06
N VAL A 513 -43.69 -3.69 15.92
CA VAL A 513 -44.60 -4.84 15.77
C VAL A 513 -46.06 -4.39 15.71
N ALA A 514 -46.49 -3.48 16.59
CA ALA A 514 -47.88 -3.04 16.67
C ALA A 514 -48.36 -2.18 15.48
N TYR A 515 -47.50 -1.33 14.90
CA TYR A 515 -47.91 -0.31 13.92
C TYR A 515 -47.35 -0.48 12.50
N GLY A 516 -46.75 -1.63 12.17
CA GLY A 516 -46.30 -1.89 10.80
C GLY A 516 -45.28 -3.00 10.59
N GLY A 517 -44.85 -3.68 11.66
CA GLY A 517 -43.79 -4.68 11.63
C GLY A 517 -44.25 -6.09 11.22
N THR A 518 -45.54 -6.40 11.38
CA THR A 518 -46.10 -7.70 10.97
C THR A 518 -47.58 -7.60 10.62
N LYS A 519 -48.10 -8.63 9.94
CA LYS A 519 -49.55 -8.85 9.73
C LYS A 519 -50.12 -9.91 10.67
N ASP A 520 -49.29 -10.51 11.51
CA ASP A 520 -49.70 -11.48 12.51
C ASP A 520 -50.44 -10.78 13.66
N GLU A 521 -51.77 -10.97 13.70
CA GLU A 521 -52.63 -10.33 14.69
C GLU A 521 -52.30 -10.76 16.13
N ASP A 522 -51.82 -11.98 16.35
CA ASP A 522 -51.55 -12.49 17.69
C ASP A 522 -50.22 -11.92 18.23
N MET A 523 -49.23 -11.73 17.36
CA MET A 523 -48.03 -10.96 17.73
C MET A 523 -48.34 -9.50 18.05
N ILE A 524 -49.23 -8.85 17.30
CA ILE A 524 -49.64 -7.47 17.57
C ILE A 524 -50.33 -7.38 18.94
N LYS A 525 -51.26 -8.29 19.24
CA LYS A 525 -51.93 -8.35 20.55
C LYS A 525 -50.93 -8.56 21.68
N LEU A 526 -49.99 -9.48 21.51
CA LEU A 526 -48.94 -9.75 22.49
C LEU A 526 -48.08 -8.51 22.74
N ALA A 527 -47.67 -7.80 21.67
CA ALA A 527 -46.88 -6.58 21.77
C ALA A 527 -47.63 -5.46 22.52
N ILE A 528 -48.90 -5.23 22.21
CA ILE A 528 -49.74 -4.23 22.90
C ILE A 528 -49.95 -4.61 24.37
N SER A 529 -50.09 -5.90 24.68
CA SER A 529 -50.25 -6.37 26.06
C SER A 529 -48.95 -6.39 26.87
N HIS A 530 -47.81 -6.10 26.26
CA HIS A 530 -46.49 -6.22 26.88
C HIS A 530 -46.26 -5.12 27.93
N PRO A 531 -45.62 -5.43 29.09
CA PRO A 531 -45.38 -4.44 30.16
C PRO A 531 -44.60 -3.19 29.74
N ASN A 532 -43.67 -3.34 28.79
CA ASN A 532 -42.85 -2.23 28.28
C ASN A 532 -43.51 -1.47 27.10
N PHE A 533 -44.76 -1.77 26.74
CA PHE A 533 -45.45 -1.04 25.67
C PHE A 533 -45.78 0.39 26.14
N PRO A 534 -45.63 1.42 25.30
CA PRO A 534 -45.78 2.81 25.73
C PRO A 534 -47.22 3.12 26.15
N GLU A 535 -47.39 3.61 27.39
CA GLU A 535 -48.71 3.98 27.94
C GLU A 535 -49.47 4.98 27.07
N SER A 536 -48.77 5.98 26.51
CA SER A 536 -49.38 6.97 25.63
C SER A 536 -50.01 6.36 24.38
N MET A 537 -49.42 5.29 23.83
CA MET A 537 -49.97 4.55 22.70
C MET A 537 -51.11 3.63 23.12
N LEU A 538 -51.03 2.98 24.30
CA LEU A 538 -52.16 2.21 24.85
C LEU A 538 -53.41 3.07 24.99
N ILE A 539 -53.28 4.29 25.52
CA ILE A 539 -54.38 5.24 25.66
C ILE A 539 -54.93 5.63 24.27
N GLY A 540 -54.06 5.82 23.28
CA GLY A 540 -54.46 6.08 21.90
C GLY A 540 -55.28 4.94 21.29
N LEU A 541 -54.85 3.69 21.47
CA LEU A 541 -55.60 2.50 21.02
C LEU A 541 -56.92 2.33 21.77
N ALA A 542 -56.92 2.57 23.08
CA ALA A 542 -58.09 2.50 23.94
C ALA A 542 -59.20 3.49 23.54
N LYS A 543 -58.83 4.66 23.00
CA LYS A 543 -59.76 5.70 22.50
C LYS A 543 -60.14 5.51 21.02
N GLY A 544 -59.61 4.49 20.36
CA GLY A 544 -59.89 4.21 18.96
C GLY A 544 -61.29 3.65 18.71
N THR A 545 -61.53 3.19 17.48
CA THR A 545 -62.79 2.56 17.06
C THR A 545 -62.67 1.06 16.78
N ASP A 546 -61.43 0.56 16.59
CA ASP A 546 -61.16 -0.84 16.32
C ASP A 546 -61.22 -1.66 17.61
N GLN A 547 -62.25 -2.50 17.71
CA GLN A 547 -62.52 -3.33 18.90
C GLN A 547 -61.37 -4.27 19.25
N ARG A 548 -60.60 -4.72 18.25
CA ARG A 548 -59.48 -5.64 18.47
C ARG A 548 -58.38 -4.96 19.28
N TRP A 549 -58.08 -3.69 18.97
CA TRP A 549 -57.04 -2.93 19.66
C TRP A 549 -57.52 -2.31 20.96
N ILE A 550 -58.81 -1.96 21.07
CA ILE A 550 -59.43 -1.60 22.35
C ILE A 550 -59.29 -2.76 23.34
N MET A 551 -59.62 -3.99 22.91
CA MET A 551 -59.44 -5.20 23.74
C MET A 551 -57.98 -5.48 24.08
N ALA A 552 -57.05 -5.34 23.13
CA ALA A 552 -55.62 -5.53 23.39
C ALA A 552 -55.07 -4.50 24.39
N ALA A 553 -55.50 -3.23 24.28
CA ALA A 553 -55.14 -2.18 25.23
C ALA A 553 -55.69 -2.48 26.65
N ALA A 554 -56.92 -3.00 26.75
CA ALA A 554 -57.46 -3.47 28.04
C ALA A 554 -56.66 -4.67 28.58
N ALA A 555 -56.25 -5.60 27.71
CA ALA A 555 -55.48 -6.80 28.09
C ALA A 555 -54.07 -6.48 28.63
N SER A 556 -53.50 -5.32 28.31
CA SER A 556 -52.22 -4.84 28.89
C SER A 556 -52.25 -4.67 30.41
N ARG A 557 -53.45 -4.58 31.01
CA ARG A 557 -53.68 -4.30 32.44
C ARG A 557 -53.04 -2.98 32.93
N ASN A 558 -52.66 -2.08 32.03
CA ASN A 558 -52.24 -0.74 32.42
C ASN A 558 -53.46 0.04 32.96
N PRO A 559 -53.39 0.64 34.17
CA PRO A 559 -54.52 1.32 34.79
C PRO A 559 -55.10 2.47 33.95
N GLN A 560 -54.24 3.27 33.32
CA GLN A 560 -54.64 4.41 32.49
C GLN A 560 -55.25 3.96 31.16
N ALA A 561 -54.74 2.89 30.57
CA ALA A 561 -55.34 2.27 29.39
C ALA A 561 -56.74 1.70 29.71
N LEU A 562 -56.89 1.02 30.84
CA LEU A 562 -58.19 0.49 31.30
C LEU A 562 -59.21 1.61 31.55
N ALA A 563 -58.81 2.72 32.20
CA ALA A 563 -59.67 3.88 32.39
C ALA A 563 -60.06 4.53 31.05
N ALA A 564 -59.14 4.61 30.10
CA ALA A 564 -59.41 5.12 28.75
C ALA A 564 -60.39 4.21 27.97
N VAL A 565 -60.29 2.88 28.10
CA VAL A 565 -61.26 1.95 27.50
C VAL A 565 -62.64 2.11 28.16
N ALA A 566 -62.69 2.21 29.48
CA ALA A 566 -63.94 2.45 30.21
C ALA A 566 -64.62 3.75 29.81
N ALA A 567 -63.86 4.79 29.47
CA ALA A 567 -64.39 6.07 29.00
C ALA A 567 -64.68 6.11 27.49
N ASN A 568 -64.39 5.05 26.73
CA ASN A 568 -64.59 5.03 25.29
C ASN A 568 -66.04 4.61 24.95
N ASP A 569 -66.83 5.54 24.42
CA ASP A 569 -68.20 5.28 23.95
C ASP A 569 -68.25 4.26 22.81
N GLN A 570 -67.17 4.01 22.09
CA GLN A 570 -67.11 3.03 21.01
C GLN A 570 -66.70 1.62 21.49
N ALA A 571 -66.35 1.44 22.76
CA ALA A 571 -65.91 0.13 23.27
C ALA A 571 -67.07 -0.88 23.33
N SER A 572 -66.81 -2.11 22.90
CA SER A 572 -67.76 -3.22 22.96
C SER A 572 -68.10 -3.63 24.40
N ALA A 573 -69.27 -4.25 24.57
CA ALA A 573 -69.70 -4.79 25.86
C ALA A 573 -68.68 -5.78 26.46
N GLU A 574 -67.95 -6.52 25.63
CA GLU A 574 -66.88 -7.44 26.06
C GLU A 574 -65.69 -6.68 26.67
N ALA A 575 -65.26 -5.58 26.05
CA ALA A 575 -64.19 -4.72 26.56
C ALA A 575 -64.56 -4.07 27.88
N LEU A 576 -65.77 -3.51 27.97
CA LEU A 576 -66.28 -2.90 29.19
C LEU A 576 -66.41 -3.94 30.31
N ALA A 577 -66.77 -5.18 30.00
CA ALA A 577 -66.81 -6.27 30.97
C ALA A 577 -65.43 -6.71 31.46
N TYR A 578 -64.43 -6.73 30.58
CA TYR A 578 -63.05 -6.99 30.95
C TYR A 578 -62.53 -5.90 31.90
N VAL A 579 -62.76 -4.63 31.57
CA VAL A 579 -62.35 -3.48 32.40
C VAL A 579 -63.06 -3.50 33.77
N ALA A 580 -64.33 -3.89 33.83
CA ALA A 580 -65.05 -4.02 35.11
C ALA A 580 -64.40 -5.04 36.05
N THR A 581 -63.83 -6.10 35.47
CA THR A 581 -63.22 -7.21 36.22
C THR A 581 -61.79 -6.89 36.67
N TYR A 582 -61.00 -6.27 35.80
CA TYR A 582 -59.55 -6.05 36.02
C TYR A 582 -59.16 -4.58 36.25
N GLY A 583 -60.12 -3.65 36.13
CA GLY A 583 -59.92 -2.22 36.33
C GLY A 583 -59.89 -1.79 37.79
N GLY A 584 -59.05 -0.80 38.07
CA GLY A 584 -59.00 -0.10 39.34
C GLY A 584 -60.13 0.93 39.51
N HIS A 585 -60.02 1.77 40.54
CA HIS A 585 -61.03 2.76 40.91
C HIS A 585 -61.42 3.70 39.75
N GLU A 586 -60.43 4.31 39.10
CA GLU A 586 -60.64 5.27 37.99
C GLU A 586 -61.41 4.63 36.81
N ALA A 587 -61.09 3.38 36.49
CA ALA A 587 -61.77 2.67 35.41
C ALA A 587 -63.22 2.33 35.77
N ARG A 588 -63.50 2.01 37.04
CA ARG A 588 -64.88 1.75 37.51
C ARG A 588 -65.73 3.01 37.51
N GLU A 589 -65.19 4.15 37.91
CA GLU A 589 -65.89 5.44 37.82
C GLU A 589 -66.20 5.80 36.36
N ALA A 590 -65.23 5.60 35.46
CA ALA A 590 -65.44 5.82 34.04
C ALA A 590 -66.54 4.92 33.45
N LEU A 591 -66.63 3.65 33.87
CA LEU A 591 -67.70 2.73 33.45
C LEU A 591 -69.10 3.18 33.87
N LEU A 592 -69.24 3.78 35.06
CA LEU A 592 -70.53 4.31 35.55
C LEU A 592 -71.00 5.52 34.73
N LEU A 593 -70.07 6.27 34.14
CA LEU A 593 -70.35 7.46 33.34
C LEU A 593 -70.49 7.15 31.84
N ASN A 594 -70.00 6.00 31.39
CA ASN A 594 -70.11 5.56 30.00
C ASN A 594 -71.53 5.08 29.67
N LYS A 595 -72.13 5.69 28.64
CA LYS A 595 -73.52 5.46 28.24
C LYS A 595 -73.75 4.09 27.60
N ASN A 596 -72.69 3.44 27.13
CA ASN A 596 -72.74 2.16 26.44
C ASN A 596 -72.35 0.98 27.35
N THR A 597 -72.14 1.22 28.65
CA THR A 597 -71.97 0.15 29.63
C THR A 597 -73.26 -0.67 29.75
N PRO A 598 -73.20 -2.01 29.59
CA PRO A 598 -74.39 -2.87 29.70
C PRO A 598 -75.10 -2.69 31.05
N PRO A 599 -76.44 -2.59 31.09
CA PRO A 599 -77.20 -2.41 32.34
C PRO A 599 -76.92 -3.47 33.40
N GLU A 600 -76.72 -4.72 33.00
CA GLU A 600 -76.41 -5.84 33.88
C GLU A 600 -75.04 -5.67 34.56
N LEU A 601 -74.13 -4.98 33.89
CA LEU A 601 -72.79 -4.72 34.36
C LEU A 601 -72.74 -3.51 35.32
N LEU A 602 -73.54 -2.47 35.03
CA LEU A 602 -73.77 -1.35 35.94
C LEU A 602 -74.34 -1.84 37.28
N LEU A 603 -75.32 -2.75 37.25
CA LEU A 603 -75.89 -3.35 38.46
C LEU A 603 -74.83 -4.09 39.29
N ARG A 604 -73.98 -4.90 38.65
CA ARG A 604 -72.86 -5.58 39.33
C ARG A 604 -71.85 -4.63 39.96
N LEU A 605 -71.50 -3.54 39.27
CA LEU A 605 -70.56 -2.54 39.80
C LEU A 605 -71.15 -1.77 41.00
N ILE A 606 -72.44 -1.43 40.95
CA ILE A 606 -73.17 -0.77 42.05
C ILE A 606 -73.30 -1.69 43.27
N GLU A 607 -73.58 -2.98 43.06
CA GLU A 607 -73.64 -3.99 44.13
C GLU A 607 -72.28 -4.29 44.77
N GLN A 608 -71.18 -4.15 44.01
CA GLN A 608 -69.82 -4.30 44.54
C GLN A 608 -69.32 -3.06 45.30
N ASN A 609 -69.71 -1.85 44.85
CA ASN A 609 -69.39 -0.59 45.54
C ASN A 609 -70.18 -0.39 46.85
N SER A 610 -71.26 -1.13 47.08
CA SER A 610 -72.07 -1.03 48.31
C SER A 610 -71.50 -1.81 49.51
N ARG A 611 -70.30 -2.40 49.39
CA ARG A 611 -69.56 -3.07 50.48
C ARG A 611 -68.21 -2.44 50.82
N GLY A 612 -67.89 -1.25 50.30
CA GLY A 612 -66.67 -0.49 50.59
C GLY A 612 -66.98 0.90 51.10
#